data_AF-A0A2S0NGE6-F1
#
_entry.id   AF-A0A2S0NGE6-F1
#
_cell.length_a   1.000
_cell.length_b   1.000
_cell.length_c   1.000
_cell.angle_alpha   90.00
_cell.angle_beta   90.00
_cell.angle_gamma   90.00
#
_symmetry.space_group_name_H-M   'P 1'
#
loop_
_entity.id
_entity.type
_entity.pdbx_description
1 polymer ?
#
loop_
_entity_poly.entity_id
_entity_poly.type
_entity_poly.pdbx_seq_one_letter_code
_entity_poly.pdbx_strand_id
1 'polypeptide(L)'
;MTATFEDAVLDTLFPGLGAIPPASRAGLDVASVMARHGGVLDAIAATAGGREAFAAADPGRRAHLLAEAERATPAPVQALVLAVSALYHASAPVVEAYGWVSRPPQPQGFAVGAPGDEAEADRMLERVRARRQIWRG
;
A
#
# COMPACT_ATOMS: atom_id res chain seq x y z
N MET A 1 -6.39 -21.44 -11.40
CA MET A 1 -7.42 -20.41 -11.64
C MET A 1 -6.71 -19.17 -12.16
N THR A 2 -7.10 -18.67 -13.32
CA THR A 2 -6.58 -17.40 -13.87
C THR A 2 -7.10 -16.26 -13.00
N ALA A 3 -6.24 -15.31 -12.62
CA ALA A 3 -6.66 -14.13 -11.88
C ALA A 3 -7.69 -13.35 -12.70
N THR A 4 -8.74 -12.82 -12.07
CA THR A 4 -9.67 -11.92 -12.76
C THR A 4 -8.96 -10.64 -13.16
N PHE A 5 -9.56 -9.87 -14.06
CA PHE A 5 -8.99 -8.57 -14.45
C PHE A 5 -8.88 -7.64 -13.23
N GLU A 6 -9.91 -7.62 -12.39
CA GLU A 6 -9.99 -6.82 -11.18
C GLU A 6 -8.89 -7.24 -10.18
N ASP A 7 -8.72 -8.54 -9.95
CA ASP A 7 -7.63 -9.05 -9.10
C ASP A 7 -6.26 -8.68 -9.68
N ALA A 8 -6.09 -8.79 -11.00
CA ALA A 8 -4.85 -8.43 -11.66
C ALA A 8 -4.53 -6.94 -11.50
N VAL A 9 -5.52 -6.05 -11.60
CA VAL A 9 -5.34 -4.60 -11.36
C VAL A 9 -4.97 -4.35 -9.90
N LEU A 10 -5.71 -4.94 -8.96
CA LEU A 10 -5.45 -4.79 -7.52
C LEU A 10 -4.06 -5.27 -7.12
N ASP A 11 -3.66 -6.45 -7.59
CA ASP A 11 -2.35 -7.03 -7.28
C ASP A 11 -1.22 -6.30 -8.00
N THR A 12 -1.51 -5.57 -9.09
CA THR A 12 -0.52 -4.68 -9.71
C THR A 12 -0.32 -3.42 -8.86
N LEU A 13 -1.40 -2.88 -8.29
CA LEU A 13 -1.34 -1.73 -7.39
C LEU A 13 -0.67 -2.08 -6.05
N PHE A 14 -1.01 -3.24 -5.50
CA PHE A 14 -0.54 -3.71 -4.20
C PHE A 14 -0.18 -5.21 -4.30
N PRO A 15 1.04 -5.53 -4.77
CA PRO A 15 1.48 -6.91 -5.03
C PRO A 15 1.71 -7.74 -3.76
N GLY A 16 1.67 -7.12 -2.58
CA GLY A 16 2.12 -7.74 -1.34
C GLY A 16 3.66 -7.82 -1.26
N LEU A 17 4.16 -8.10 -0.06
CA LEU A 17 5.59 -8.25 0.20
C LEU A 17 5.80 -9.08 1.48
N GLY A 18 6.52 -10.20 1.37
CA GLY A 18 6.79 -11.07 2.51
C GLY A 18 5.48 -11.60 3.12
N ALA A 19 5.20 -11.22 4.36
CA ALA A 19 3.96 -11.59 5.07
C ALA A 19 2.75 -10.74 4.66
N ILE A 20 2.97 -9.60 4.00
CA ILE A 20 1.89 -8.71 3.56
C ILE A 20 1.22 -9.34 2.32
N PRO A 21 -0.09 -9.67 2.38
CA PRO A 21 -0.78 -10.32 1.27
C PRO A 21 -0.98 -9.36 0.08
N PRO A 22 -1.09 -9.85 -1.16
CA PRO A 22 -1.53 -9.03 -2.28
C PRO A 22 -2.97 -8.53 -2.07
N ALA A 23 -3.37 -7.43 -2.72
CA ALA A 23 -4.67 -6.80 -2.48
C ALA A 23 -5.87 -7.71 -2.77
N SER A 24 -5.82 -8.58 -3.79
CA SER A 24 -6.87 -9.57 -4.06
C SER A 24 -7.10 -10.54 -2.90
N ARG A 25 -6.09 -10.70 -2.02
CA ARG A 25 -6.12 -11.59 -0.84
C ARG A 25 -6.25 -10.85 0.48
N ALA A 26 -6.41 -9.52 0.45
CA ALA A 26 -6.56 -8.70 1.65
C ALA A 26 -8.02 -8.64 2.18
N GLY A 27 -8.97 -9.33 1.52
CA GLY A 27 -10.37 -9.35 1.94
C GLY A 27 -11.10 -8.01 1.71
N LEU A 28 -10.69 -7.27 0.68
CA LEU A 28 -11.30 -5.99 0.31
C LEU A 28 -12.70 -6.21 -0.28
N ASP A 29 -13.62 -5.27 -0.07
CA ASP A 29 -14.87 -5.20 -0.83
C ASP A 29 -14.57 -4.67 -2.25
N VAL A 30 -13.99 -5.54 -3.07
CA VAL A 30 -13.56 -5.24 -4.43
C VAL A 30 -14.74 -4.81 -5.29
N ALA A 31 -15.91 -5.44 -5.13
CA ALA A 31 -17.07 -5.16 -5.96
C ALA A 31 -17.52 -3.69 -5.83
N SER A 32 -17.57 -3.16 -4.60
CA SER A 32 -17.95 -1.78 -4.35
C SER A 32 -16.96 -0.77 -4.95
N VAL A 33 -15.66 -1.01 -4.77
CA VAL A 33 -14.61 -0.14 -5.35
C VAL A 33 -14.66 -0.17 -6.86
N MET A 34 -14.73 -1.36 -7.47
CA MET A 34 -14.70 -1.51 -8.91
C MET A 34 -15.95 -0.90 -9.57
N ALA A 35 -17.13 -1.02 -8.95
CA ALA A 35 -18.36 -0.38 -9.43
C ALA A 35 -18.24 1.15 -9.47
N ARG A 36 -17.63 1.76 -8.43
CA ARG A 36 -17.44 3.21 -8.36
C ARG A 36 -16.39 3.72 -9.35
N HIS A 37 -15.44 2.89 -9.75
CA HIS A 37 -14.31 3.24 -10.61
C HIS A 37 -14.38 2.60 -12.01
N GLY A 38 -15.55 2.09 -12.44
CA GLY A 38 -15.69 1.36 -13.71
C GLY A 38 -15.10 2.05 -14.94
N GLY A 39 -15.26 3.38 -15.06
CA GLY A 39 -14.69 4.13 -16.18
C GLY A 39 -13.16 4.09 -16.26
N VAL A 40 -12.45 4.02 -15.12
CA VAL A 40 -10.99 3.88 -15.12
C VAL A 40 -10.57 2.46 -15.44
N LEU A 41 -11.35 1.47 -15.01
CA LEU A 41 -11.12 0.06 -15.33
C LEU A 41 -11.25 -0.19 -16.82
N ASP A 42 -12.23 0.44 -17.46
CA ASP A 42 -12.40 0.36 -18.91
C ASP A 42 -11.26 1.07 -19.66
N ALA A 43 -10.74 2.17 -19.12
CA ALA A 43 -9.56 2.83 -19.68
C ALA A 43 -8.30 1.94 -19.57
N ILE A 44 -8.06 1.31 -18.42
CA ILE A 44 -6.95 0.36 -18.22
C ILE A 44 -7.10 -0.83 -19.18
N ALA A 45 -8.31 -1.39 -19.30
CA ALA A 45 -8.59 -2.47 -20.23
C ALA A 45 -8.33 -2.04 -21.69
N ALA A 46 -8.75 -0.84 -22.09
CA ALA A 46 -8.49 -0.30 -23.42
C ALA A 46 -7.00 -0.16 -23.71
N THR A 47 -6.20 0.38 -22.77
CA THR A 47 -4.73 0.46 -22.89
C THR A 47 -4.09 -0.92 -23.06
N ALA A 48 -4.64 -1.94 -22.40
CA ALA A 48 -4.14 -3.31 -22.48
C ALA A 48 -4.58 -4.09 -23.73
N GLY A 49 -5.51 -3.56 -24.52
CA GLY A 49 -6.16 -4.30 -25.61
C GLY A 49 -7.25 -5.28 -25.14
N GLY A 50 -7.73 -5.13 -23.91
CA GLY A 50 -8.82 -5.90 -23.31
C GLY A 50 -8.55 -6.33 -21.86
N ARG A 51 -9.62 -6.67 -21.14
CA ARG A 51 -9.54 -7.18 -19.76
C ARG A 51 -8.73 -8.47 -19.66
N GLU A 52 -8.96 -9.40 -20.60
CA GLU A 52 -8.23 -10.67 -20.66
C GLU A 52 -6.75 -10.47 -20.96
N ALA A 53 -6.41 -9.54 -21.85
CA ALA A 53 -5.02 -9.24 -22.21
C ALA A 53 -4.24 -8.70 -21.00
N PHE A 54 -4.85 -7.80 -20.21
CA PHE A 54 -4.26 -7.33 -18.96
C PHE A 54 -4.09 -8.47 -17.93
N ALA A 55 -5.14 -9.28 -17.74
CA ALA A 55 -5.11 -10.40 -16.80
C ALA A 55 -4.09 -11.48 -17.19
N ALA A 56 -3.84 -11.70 -18.48
CA ALA A 56 -2.85 -12.66 -18.96
C ALA A 56 -1.41 -12.12 -18.94
N ALA A 57 -1.23 -10.79 -18.91
CA ALA A 57 0.09 -10.16 -18.89
C ALA A 57 0.88 -10.49 -17.61
N ASP A 58 2.20 -10.53 -17.72
CA ASP A 58 3.09 -10.66 -16.56
C ASP A 58 3.07 -9.39 -15.68
N PRO A 59 3.53 -9.47 -14.41
CA PRO A 59 3.48 -8.33 -13.50
C PRO A 59 4.19 -7.07 -14.00
N GLY A 60 5.33 -7.21 -14.70
CA GLY A 60 6.06 -6.08 -15.24
C GLY A 60 5.29 -5.39 -16.37
N ARG A 61 4.68 -6.18 -17.25
CA ARG A 61 3.83 -5.65 -18.32
C ARG A 61 2.57 -4.99 -17.77
N ARG A 62 1.93 -5.55 -16.75
CA ARG A 62 0.76 -4.92 -16.09
C ARG A 62 1.11 -3.56 -15.48
N ALA A 63 2.24 -3.47 -14.77
CA ALA A 63 2.70 -2.21 -14.20
C ALA A 63 2.95 -1.15 -15.29
N HIS A 64 3.52 -1.56 -16.42
CA HIS A 64 3.73 -0.66 -17.56
C HIS A 64 2.41 -0.17 -18.18
N LEU A 65 1.46 -1.09 -18.41
CA LEU A 65 0.12 -0.76 -18.93
C LEU A 65 -0.65 0.18 -17.99
N LEU A 66 -0.53 -0.03 -16.68
CA LEU A 66 -1.14 0.84 -15.68
C LEU A 66 -0.53 2.25 -15.72
N ALA A 67 0.79 2.35 -15.85
CA ALA A 67 1.48 3.63 -15.99
C ALA A 67 1.12 4.36 -17.31
N GLU A 68 0.86 3.62 -18.38
CA GLU A 68 0.33 4.18 -19.63
C GLU A 68 -1.09 4.73 -19.44
N ALA A 69 -1.97 3.98 -18.76
CA ALA A 69 -3.32 4.42 -18.46
C ALA A 69 -3.34 5.66 -17.54
N GLU A 70 -2.43 5.73 -16.55
CA GLU A 70 -2.26 6.88 -15.67
C GLU A 70 -1.82 8.13 -16.44
N ARG A 71 -0.88 8.01 -17.40
CA ARG A 71 -0.48 9.14 -18.23
C ARG A 71 -1.63 9.68 -19.08
N ALA A 72 -2.52 8.82 -19.54
CA ALA A 72 -3.68 9.22 -20.33
C ALA A 72 -4.80 9.83 -19.47
N THR A 73 -5.04 9.28 -18.27
CA THR A 73 -6.14 9.69 -17.38
C THR A 73 -5.67 9.76 -15.91
N PRO A 74 -4.84 10.75 -15.54
CA PRO A 74 -4.15 10.75 -14.25
C PRO A 74 -5.10 10.85 -13.06
N ALA A 75 -6.04 11.79 -13.08
CA ALA A 75 -6.94 12.00 -11.94
C ALA A 75 -7.84 10.79 -11.63
N PRO A 76 -8.49 10.14 -12.61
CA PRO A 76 -9.24 8.90 -12.38
C PRO A 76 -8.39 7.76 -11.82
N VAL A 77 -7.17 7.55 -12.35
CA VAL A 77 -6.28 6.48 -11.86
C VAL A 77 -5.83 6.77 -10.43
N GLN A 78 -5.43 8.01 -10.13
CA GLN A 78 -5.08 8.42 -8.77
C GLN A 78 -6.24 8.23 -7.79
N ALA A 79 -7.47 8.54 -8.20
CA ALA A 79 -8.64 8.32 -7.36
C ALA A 79 -8.85 6.83 -7.04
N LEU A 80 -8.65 5.93 -8.01
CA LEU A 80 -8.68 4.48 -7.78
C LEU A 80 -7.57 4.05 -6.82
N VAL A 81 -6.33 4.50 -7.05
CA VAL A 81 -5.17 4.16 -6.20
C VAL A 81 -5.44 4.56 -4.75
N LEU A 82 -5.93 5.77 -4.51
CA LEU A 82 -6.24 6.27 -3.17
C LEU A 82 -7.37 5.48 -2.50
N ALA A 83 -8.43 5.14 -3.23
CA ALA A 83 -9.53 4.34 -2.70
C ALA A 83 -9.08 2.92 -2.30
N VAL A 84 -8.31 2.25 -3.17
CA VAL A 84 -7.77 0.92 -2.88
C VAL A 84 -6.76 0.98 -1.73
N SER A 85 -5.89 1.99 -1.71
CA SER A 85 -4.89 2.21 -0.65
C SER A 85 -5.54 2.29 0.73
N ALA A 86 -6.57 3.12 0.87
CA ALA A 86 -7.27 3.31 2.14
C ALA A 86 -7.86 2.00 2.67
N LEU A 87 -8.49 1.20 1.80
CA LEU A 87 -9.08 -0.08 2.17
C LEU A 87 -8.02 -1.14 2.47
N TYR A 88 -6.97 -1.20 1.65
CA TYR A 88 -5.91 -2.18 1.78
C TYR A 88 -5.16 -2.03 3.10
N HIS A 89 -4.74 -0.81 3.44
CA HIS A 89 -4.02 -0.52 4.68
C HIS A 89 -4.90 -0.59 5.93
N ALA A 90 -6.23 -0.54 5.79
CA ALA A 90 -7.18 -0.74 6.89
C ALA A 90 -7.61 -2.21 7.06
N SER A 91 -7.28 -3.09 6.12
CA SER A 91 -7.71 -4.48 6.16
C SER A 91 -7.01 -5.26 7.28
N ALA A 92 -7.75 -6.13 7.97
CA ALA A 92 -7.22 -6.89 9.09
C ALA A 92 -5.99 -7.75 8.73
N PRO A 93 -5.95 -8.48 7.60
CA PRO A 93 -4.78 -9.27 7.22
C PRO A 93 -3.51 -8.42 7.00
N VAL A 94 -3.66 -7.21 6.47
CA VAL A 94 -2.54 -6.29 6.21
C VAL A 94 -2.06 -5.64 7.51
N VAL A 95 -2.99 -5.20 8.37
CA VAL A 95 -2.65 -4.65 9.69
C VAL A 95 -1.94 -5.68 10.57
N GLU A 96 -2.40 -6.93 10.56
CA GLU A 96 -1.75 -8.04 11.26
C GLU A 96 -0.34 -8.28 10.71
N ALA A 97 -0.18 -8.28 9.38
CA ALA A 97 1.13 -8.45 8.74
C ALA A 97 2.12 -7.32 9.05
N TYR A 98 1.67 -6.10 9.36
CA TYR A 98 2.55 -5.04 9.87
C TYR A 98 3.12 -5.31 11.26
N GLY A 99 2.57 -6.28 11.99
CA GLY A 99 2.93 -6.53 13.39
C GLY A 99 2.52 -5.37 14.29
N TRP A 100 1.54 -4.57 13.87
CA TRP A 100 1.03 -3.46 14.66
C TRP A 100 0.26 -3.99 15.87
N VAL A 101 0.92 -3.95 17.02
CA VAL A 101 0.26 -4.16 18.29
C VAL A 101 -0.55 -2.91 18.58
N SER A 102 -1.88 -3.02 18.58
CA SER A 102 -2.75 -1.99 19.12
C SER A 102 -2.36 -1.75 20.58
N ARG A 103 -1.67 -0.64 20.83
CA ARG A 103 -1.41 -0.16 22.19
C ARG A 103 -2.54 0.80 22.55
N PRO A 104 -3.02 0.78 23.82
CA PRO A 104 -4.00 1.76 24.27
C PRO A 104 -3.53 3.18 23.91
N PRO A 105 -4.45 4.10 23.56
CA PRO A 105 -4.09 5.51 23.47
C PRO A 105 -3.35 5.89 24.75
N GLN A 106 -2.19 6.53 24.61
CA GLN A 106 -1.39 6.97 25.75
C GLN A 106 -1.74 8.43 26.02
N PRO A 107 -2.81 8.74 26.79
CA PRO A 107 -3.22 10.12 27.06
C PRO A 107 -2.14 10.93 27.77
N GLN A 108 -1.16 10.24 28.37
CA GLN A 108 -0.03 10.83 29.07
C GLN A 108 1.27 10.81 28.23
N GLY A 109 1.20 10.37 26.97
CA GLY A 109 2.38 10.14 26.14
C GLY A 109 3.18 8.91 26.58
N PHE A 110 4.33 8.68 25.93
CA PHE A 110 5.28 7.69 26.41
C PHE A 110 5.88 8.17 27.73
N ALA A 111 6.01 7.28 28.71
CA ALA A 111 6.87 7.52 29.86
C ALA A 111 8.33 7.54 29.39
N VAL A 112 8.75 8.67 28.81
CA VAL A 112 10.11 9.16 28.98
C VAL A 112 10.23 9.52 30.45
N GLY A 113 11.34 9.17 31.10
CA GLY A 113 11.60 9.57 32.48
C GLY A 113 11.42 11.08 32.70
N ALA A 114 11.52 11.50 33.97
CA ALA A 114 11.23 12.87 34.38
C ALA A 114 11.88 13.92 33.43
N PRO A 115 11.15 14.97 33.02
CA PRO A 115 11.72 16.03 32.20
C PRO A 115 12.97 16.61 32.87
N GLY A 116 14.14 16.46 32.25
CA GLY A 116 15.43 16.87 32.81
C GLY A 116 16.31 15.75 33.33
N ASP A 117 15.91 14.47 33.24
CA ASP A 117 16.85 13.35 33.40
C ASP A 117 17.71 13.21 32.14
N GLU A 118 18.66 14.15 32.01
CA GLU A 118 19.64 14.21 30.91
C GLU A 118 20.39 12.87 30.76
N ALA A 119 20.59 12.13 31.87
CA ALA A 119 21.26 10.84 31.85
C ALA A 119 20.40 9.71 31.25
N GLU A 120 19.08 9.72 31.46
CA GLU A 120 18.18 8.79 30.77
C GLU A 120 18.04 9.14 29.27
N ALA A 121 17.92 10.43 28.96
CA ALA A 121 17.88 10.91 27.58
C ALA A 121 19.18 10.58 26.82
N ASP A 122 20.35 10.80 27.42
CA ASP A 122 21.64 10.47 26.83
C ASP A 122 21.78 8.96 26.59
N ARG A 123 21.39 8.11 27.55
CA ARG A 123 21.39 6.65 27.38
C ARG A 123 20.45 6.17 26.27
N MET A 124 19.28 6.78 26.12
CA MET A 124 18.37 6.46 25.01
C MET A 124 18.98 6.88 23.66
N LEU A 125 19.66 8.02 23.62
CA LEU A 125 20.28 8.59 22.43
C LEU A 125 21.61 7.93 22.05
N GLU A 126 22.30 7.23 22.94
CA GLU A 126 23.54 6.50 22.64
C GLU A 126 23.39 5.52 21.47
N ARG A 127 22.28 4.78 21.41
CA ARG A 127 21.99 3.87 20.30
C ARG A 127 21.78 4.59 18.97
N VAL A 128 21.29 5.83 19.01
CA VAL A 128 21.09 6.68 17.82
C VAL A 128 22.42 7.33 17.42
N ARG A 129 23.20 7.85 18.37
CA ARG A 129 24.55 8.42 18.15
C ARG A 129 25.52 7.37 17.61
N ALA A 130 25.40 6.11 18.03
CA ALA A 130 26.20 4.99 17.53
C ALA A 130 25.89 4.64 16.06
N ARG A 131 24.73 5.06 15.53
CA ARG A 131 24.44 4.94 14.09
C ARG A 131 25.14 6.10 13.39
N ARG A 132 26.23 5.80 12.67
CA ARG A 132 26.97 6.79 11.85
C ARG A 132 26.00 7.61 11.00
N GLN A 133 26.32 8.89 10.79
CA GLN A 133 25.57 9.79 9.91
C GLN A 133 25.29 9.08 8.56
N ILE A 134 24.01 8.83 8.30
CA ILE A 134 23.54 8.21 7.06
C ILE A 134 23.59 9.24 5.90
N TRP A 135 23.69 10.53 6.23
CA TRP A 135 23.80 11.61 5.26
C TRP A 135 25.25 12.07 5.13
N ARG A 136 25.76 12.05 3.90
CA ARG A 136 27.05 12.63 3.52
C ARG A 136 26.93 14.16 3.57
N GLY A 137 27.89 14.81 4.23
CA GLY A 137 28.15 16.24 4.05
C GLY A 137 28.79 16.53 2.69
#